data_AF-A0A662JXT4-F1
#
_entry.id   AF-A0A662JXT4-F1
#
_cell.length_a   1.000
_cell.length_b   1.000
_cell.length_c   1.000
_cell.angle_alpha   90.00
_cell.angle_beta   90.00
_cell.angle_gamma   90.00
#
_symmetry.space_group_name_H-M   'P 1'
#
loop_
_entity.id
_entity.type
_entity.pdbx_description
1 polymer ?
#
loop_
_entity_poly.entity_id
_entity_poly.type
_entity_poly.pdbx_seq_one_letter_code
_entity_poly.pdbx_strand_id
1 'polypeptide(L)'
;AVYKNELYIGTQNINFSRIHFTNPLLFKTVSAGAILAYNLFEYVRNNHLALLFYNLLIPLAGIASDGCEVWRYNDSLDKWSPVVSDQPGSMLSAGFGDKRNFAAAVIHEFKGDLYVGTAAGLMLGCQLWRYNGTTWEKVVLPGGDGFGSKWNIYAWSMGCYNNSLYVGTLNFKPDKGCQLWRYNGWQWFKISLPGGDGFGERYNMGARSMVEYPENSGGIVVGTFSLDVMSFRCFNGCEVWMNMPFNYN
;
A
#
# COMPACT_ATOMS: atom_id res chain seq x y z
N ALA A 1 10.45 -3.06 9.77
CA ALA A 1 10.81 -4.49 9.80
C ALA A 1 12.21 -4.64 10.37
N VAL A 2 12.51 -5.75 11.04
CA VAL A 2 13.88 -6.08 11.45
C VAL A 2 14.47 -7.02 10.40
N TYR A 3 15.70 -6.76 9.96
CA TYR A 3 16.40 -7.58 8.98
C TYR A 3 17.89 -7.62 9.30
N LYS A 4 18.46 -8.82 9.43
CA LYS A 4 19.86 -9.03 9.83
C LYS A 4 20.26 -8.18 11.05
N ASN A 5 19.39 -8.15 12.06
CA ASN A 5 19.52 -7.39 13.31
C ASN A 5 19.55 -5.85 13.17
N GLU A 6 19.20 -5.31 12.00
CA GLU A 6 19.05 -3.87 11.79
C GLU A 6 17.56 -3.52 11.60
N LEU A 7 17.13 -2.37 12.12
CA LEU A 7 15.75 -1.90 11.95
C LEU A 7 15.63 -1.13 10.63
N TYR A 8 14.65 -1.49 9.82
CA TYR A 8 14.30 -0.83 8.58
C TYR A 8 12.92 -0.19 8.68
N ILE A 9 12.81 1.07 8.25
CA ILE A 9 11.56 1.81 8.15
C ILE A 9 11.37 2.35 6.75
N GLY A 10 10.11 2.49 6.35
CA GLY A 10 9.70 3.10 5.10
C GLY A 10 9.00 4.43 5.36
N THR A 11 9.12 5.37 4.44
CA THR A 11 8.43 6.65 4.52
C THR A 11 7.30 6.76 3.51
N GLN A 12 6.42 7.75 3.73
CA GLN A 12 5.48 8.25 2.75
C GLN A 12 5.80 9.72 2.48
N ASN A 13 6.20 10.03 1.24
CA ASN A 13 6.74 11.34 0.89
C ASN A 13 5.88 11.99 -0.20
N ILE A 14 4.92 12.82 0.23
CA ILE A 14 4.08 13.63 -0.65
C ILE A 14 4.31 15.10 -0.32
N ASN A 15 4.81 15.85 -1.30
CA ASN A 15 5.13 17.25 -1.16
C ASN A 15 4.07 18.12 -1.85
N PHE A 16 3.01 18.44 -1.11
CA PHE A 16 1.89 19.24 -1.60
C PHE A 16 2.28 20.65 -2.08
N SER A 17 3.46 21.15 -1.71
CA SER A 17 3.94 22.45 -2.21
C SER A 17 4.20 22.46 -3.72
N ARG A 18 4.48 21.28 -4.33
CA ARG A 18 4.70 21.15 -5.78
C ARG A 18 3.46 21.27 -6.64
N ILE A 19 2.28 21.33 -6.02
CA ILE A 19 1.04 21.59 -6.74
C ILE A 19 0.98 23.09 -7.04
N HIS A 20 1.83 23.53 -7.98
CA HIS A 20 1.84 24.89 -8.53
C HIS A 20 0.98 24.91 -9.79
N PHE A 21 -0.22 25.47 -9.69
CA PHE A 21 -1.02 25.77 -10.87
C PHE A 21 -0.40 26.97 -11.59
N THR A 22 0.32 26.71 -12.69
CA THR A 22 1.04 27.74 -13.49
C THR A 22 0.11 28.78 -14.14
N ASN A 23 -1.20 28.54 -14.13
CA ASN A 23 -2.21 29.48 -14.61
C ASN A 23 -2.94 30.12 -13.41
N PRO A 24 -2.76 31.41 -13.12
CA PRO A 24 -3.37 32.08 -11.97
C PRO A 24 -4.90 32.19 -12.05
N LEU A 25 -5.49 32.11 -13.25
CA LEU A 25 -6.94 31.99 -13.42
C LEU A 25 -7.39 30.58 -13.02
N LEU A 26 -6.68 29.55 -13.48
CA LEU A 26 -6.94 28.16 -13.12
C LEU A 26 -6.70 27.92 -11.61
N PHE A 27 -5.68 28.53 -11.01
CA PHE A 27 -5.48 28.55 -9.56
C PHE A 27 -6.63 29.28 -8.86
N LYS A 28 -7.01 30.49 -9.28
CA LYS A 28 -8.15 31.16 -8.65
C LYS A 28 -9.44 30.35 -8.81
N THR A 29 -9.66 29.66 -9.93
CA THR A 29 -10.87 28.85 -10.14
C THR A 29 -10.82 27.52 -9.38
N VAL A 30 -9.67 26.83 -9.34
CA VAL A 30 -9.48 25.55 -8.63
C VAL A 30 -9.34 25.79 -7.13
N SER A 31 -8.63 26.82 -6.70
CA SER A 31 -8.49 27.22 -5.29
C SER A 31 -9.74 27.90 -4.76
N ALA A 32 -10.43 28.77 -5.52
CA ALA A 32 -11.75 29.24 -5.11
C ALA A 32 -12.77 28.09 -5.16
N GLY A 33 -12.66 27.16 -6.11
CA GLY A 33 -13.47 25.94 -6.14
C GLY A 33 -13.19 25.01 -4.96
N ALA A 34 -11.93 24.87 -4.55
CA ALA A 34 -11.51 24.05 -3.40
C ALA A 34 -11.80 24.74 -2.07
N ILE A 35 -11.70 26.07 -1.98
CA ILE A 35 -12.06 26.88 -0.81
C ILE A 35 -13.58 27.02 -0.70
N LEU A 36 -14.31 27.18 -1.82
CA LEU A 36 -15.78 27.08 -1.84
C LEU A 36 -16.21 25.66 -1.51
N ALA A 37 -15.54 24.62 -2.00
CA ALA A 37 -15.81 23.23 -1.62
C ALA A 37 -15.45 22.96 -0.15
N TYR A 38 -14.38 23.58 0.38
CA TYR A 38 -13.96 23.51 1.79
C TYR A 38 -14.91 24.28 2.72
N ASN A 39 -15.34 25.48 2.35
CA ASN A 39 -16.30 26.27 3.12
C ASN A 39 -17.72 25.71 3.01
N LEU A 40 -18.08 25.14 1.85
CA LEU A 40 -19.25 24.28 1.70
C LEU A 40 -19.08 23.00 2.53
N PHE A 41 -17.88 22.45 2.68
CA PHE A 41 -17.53 21.30 3.54
C PHE A 41 -17.64 21.60 5.04
N GLU A 42 -17.26 22.80 5.50
CA GLU A 42 -17.47 23.26 6.89
C GLU A 42 -18.95 23.60 7.16
N TYR A 43 -19.66 24.13 6.16
CA TYR A 43 -21.11 24.39 6.24
C TYR A 43 -21.95 23.09 6.17
N VAL A 44 -21.46 22.08 5.44
CA VAL A 44 -22.10 20.77 5.21
C VAL A 44 -21.40 19.69 6.06
N ARG A 45 -20.72 20.07 7.15
CA ARG A 45 -20.00 19.19 8.11
C ARG A 45 -20.81 17.99 8.63
N ASN A 46 -22.11 17.97 8.37
CA ASN A 46 -23.04 16.89 8.68
C ASN A 46 -23.45 15.99 7.49
N ASN A 47 -22.82 16.05 6.31
CA ASN A 47 -23.19 15.17 5.19
C ASN A 47 -21.99 14.67 4.35
N HIS A 48 -21.78 13.34 4.39
CA HIS A 48 -21.43 12.35 3.37
C HIS A 48 -20.54 12.67 2.11
N LEU A 49 -20.08 13.89 1.85
CA LEU A 49 -19.34 14.25 0.62
C LEU A 49 -17.82 14.44 0.81
N ALA A 50 -17.31 14.41 2.04
CA ALA A 50 -15.88 14.61 2.36
C ALA A 50 -14.94 13.51 1.79
N LEU A 51 -15.45 12.31 1.54
CA LEU A 51 -14.66 11.15 1.10
C LEU A 51 -14.42 11.09 -0.43
N LEU A 52 -15.18 11.84 -1.23
CA LEU A 52 -14.99 11.98 -2.69
C LEU A 52 -13.64 12.63 -3.05
N PHE A 53 -13.20 13.62 -2.26
CA PHE A 53 -11.90 14.26 -2.45
C PHE A 53 -10.74 13.31 -2.08
N TYR A 54 -10.92 12.44 -1.09
CA TYR A 54 -9.89 11.50 -0.62
C TYR A 54 -9.53 10.45 -1.69
N ASN A 55 -10.54 9.96 -2.44
CA ASN A 55 -10.37 8.93 -3.48
C ASN A 55 -9.72 9.46 -4.77
N LEU A 56 -9.82 10.77 -5.04
CA LEU A 56 -9.07 11.43 -6.12
C LEU A 56 -7.65 11.78 -5.66
N LEU A 57 -7.46 12.17 -4.40
CA LEU A 57 -6.16 12.62 -3.89
C LEU A 57 -5.12 11.51 -3.73
N ILE A 58 -5.50 10.26 -3.37
CA ILE A 58 -4.51 9.17 -3.23
C ILE A 58 -3.87 8.80 -4.58
N PRO A 59 -4.63 8.62 -5.68
CA PRO A 59 -4.02 8.49 -7.02
C PRO A 59 -3.27 9.76 -7.44
N LEU A 60 -3.75 10.95 -7.12
CA LEU A 60 -3.08 12.21 -7.46
C LEU A 60 -1.83 12.49 -6.61
N ALA A 61 -1.62 11.79 -5.49
CA ALA A 61 -0.43 11.90 -4.65
C ALA A 61 0.86 11.65 -5.44
N GLY A 62 0.80 10.83 -6.49
CA GLY A 62 1.93 10.60 -7.41
C GLY A 62 2.45 11.86 -8.10
N ILE A 63 1.60 12.88 -8.31
CA ILE A 63 2.00 14.16 -8.94
C ILE A 63 2.87 14.99 -8.00
N ALA A 64 2.54 14.97 -6.71
CA ALA A 64 3.25 15.71 -5.67
C ALA A 64 4.32 14.87 -4.98
N SER A 65 4.56 13.64 -5.44
CA SER A 65 5.42 12.69 -4.73
C SER A 65 6.90 13.02 -4.90
N ASP A 66 7.64 12.88 -3.80
CA ASP A 66 9.11 12.88 -3.77
C ASP A 66 9.71 11.48 -3.79
N GLY A 67 8.86 10.47 -3.94
CA GLY A 67 9.25 9.06 -3.84
C GLY A 67 9.49 8.66 -2.39
N CYS A 68 8.99 7.49 -2.03
CA CYS A 68 9.24 6.92 -0.72
C CYS A 68 10.71 6.63 -0.48
N GLU A 69 11.09 6.63 0.78
CA GLU A 69 12.43 6.28 1.21
C GLU A 69 12.41 5.06 2.10
N VAL A 70 13.54 4.38 2.15
CA VAL A 70 13.82 3.30 3.10
C VAL A 70 15.07 3.67 3.88
N TRP A 71 14.95 3.66 5.19
CA TRP A 71 15.99 4.02 6.13
C TRP A 71 16.32 2.83 7.02
N ARG A 72 17.60 2.70 7.35
CA ARG A 72 18.12 1.66 8.22
C ARG A 72 18.76 2.26 9.45
N TYR A 73 18.33 1.79 10.61
CA TYR A 73 18.92 2.12 11.90
C TYR A 73 19.90 1.04 12.32
N ASN A 74 21.13 1.48 12.60
CA ASN A 74 22.16 0.66 13.19
C ASN A 74 22.19 0.92 14.70
N ASP A 75 21.75 -0.06 15.48
CA ASP A 75 21.62 0.02 16.94
C ASP A 75 22.99 0.20 17.62
N SER A 76 24.03 -0.45 17.12
CA SER A 76 25.38 -0.36 17.69
C SER A 76 26.03 1.01 17.52
N LEU A 77 25.62 1.78 16.52
CA LEU A 77 26.12 3.13 16.25
C LEU A 77 25.11 4.23 16.61
N ASP A 78 23.91 3.86 17.08
CA ASP A 78 22.77 4.75 17.30
C ASP A 78 22.56 5.73 16.13
N LYS A 79 22.53 5.20 14.90
CA LYS A 79 22.55 6.03 13.70
C LYS A 79 21.64 5.51 12.59
N TRP A 80 20.91 6.43 11.97
CA TRP A 80 20.17 6.21 10.73
C TRP A 80 21.06 6.37 9.50
N SER A 81 20.88 5.49 8.53
CA SER A 81 21.51 5.52 7.22
C SER A 81 20.47 5.33 6.12
N PRO A 82 20.54 6.09 5.01
CA PRO A 82 19.62 5.91 3.89
C PRO A 82 19.95 4.61 3.15
N VAL A 83 18.92 3.90 2.69
CA VAL A 83 19.06 2.69 1.86
C VAL A 83 18.41 2.91 0.49
N VAL A 84 17.25 3.57 0.48
CA VAL A 84 16.57 4.10 -0.71
C VAL A 84 16.19 5.55 -0.41
N SER A 85 16.82 6.50 -1.07
CA SER A 85 16.72 7.95 -0.83
C SER A 85 17.51 8.71 -1.88
N ASP A 86 17.27 10.02 -2.00
CA ASP A 86 18.11 10.92 -2.80
C ASP A 86 19.36 11.39 -2.03
N GLN A 87 19.51 11.01 -0.76
CA GLN A 87 20.67 11.37 0.07
C GLN A 87 21.93 10.58 -0.32
N PRO A 88 23.14 11.16 -0.14
CA PRO A 88 24.39 10.46 -0.34
C PRO A 88 24.48 9.17 0.48
N GLY A 89 25.00 8.11 -0.12
CA GLY A 89 25.13 6.78 0.50
C GLY A 89 23.94 5.85 0.28
N SER A 90 22.87 6.33 -0.36
CA SER A 90 21.76 5.48 -0.81
C SER A 90 22.13 4.58 -2.00
N MET A 91 21.55 3.38 -2.07
CA MET A 91 21.76 2.44 -3.19
C MET A 91 20.87 2.72 -4.38
N LEU A 92 19.68 3.28 -4.13
CA LEU A 92 18.70 3.68 -5.14
C LEU A 92 18.16 5.07 -4.80
N SER A 93 17.76 5.84 -5.82
CA SER A 93 17.04 7.10 -5.60
C SER A 93 15.66 6.84 -5.00
N ALA A 94 15.08 7.86 -4.34
CA ALA A 94 13.80 7.69 -3.66
C ALA A 94 12.68 7.28 -4.62
N GLY A 95 11.73 6.50 -4.12
CA GLY A 95 10.71 5.81 -4.91
C GLY A 95 11.25 4.57 -5.63
N PHE A 96 12.41 4.06 -5.24
CA PHE A 96 13.12 2.99 -5.93
C PHE A 96 13.40 3.34 -7.41
N GLY A 97 13.81 4.59 -7.67
CA GLY A 97 13.99 5.11 -9.03
C GLY A 97 12.73 5.65 -9.69
N ASP A 98 11.54 5.44 -9.11
CA ASP A 98 10.28 5.97 -9.60
C ASP A 98 9.54 6.76 -8.51
N LYS A 99 9.58 8.08 -8.62
CA LYS A 99 8.96 8.99 -7.65
C LYS A 99 7.46 8.75 -7.47
N ARG A 100 6.77 8.09 -8.39
CA ARG A 100 5.34 7.77 -8.26
C ARG A 100 5.07 6.70 -7.21
N ASN A 101 6.09 5.93 -6.79
CA ASN A 101 6.03 5.14 -5.56
C ASN A 101 6.14 6.06 -4.36
N PHE A 102 5.02 6.62 -3.91
CA PHE A 102 5.01 7.68 -2.90
C PHE A 102 5.09 7.15 -1.47
N ALA A 103 4.84 5.86 -1.23
CA ALA A 103 5.04 5.22 0.08
C ALA A 103 5.72 3.86 -0.03
N ALA A 104 6.61 3.58 0.92
CA ALA A 104 7.08 2.23 1.24
C ALA A 104 6.07 1.66 2.24
N ALA A 105 4.93 1.18 1.70
CA ALA A 105 3.71 0.91 2.44
C ALA A 105 3.82 -0.27 3.42
N VAL A 106 4.64 -1.26 3.08
CA VAL A 106 4.90 -2.42 3.94
C VAL A 106 6.32 -2.92 3.72
N ILE A 107 6.96 -3.38 4.80
CA ILE A 107 8.29 -3.98 4.77
C ILE A 107 8.22 -5.29 5.55
N HIS A 108 8.75 -6.38 5.00
CA HIS A 108 8.76 -7.70 5.64
C HIS A 108 10.00 -8.50 5.25
N GLU A 109 10.54 -9.31 6.16
CA GLU A 109 11.62 -10.26 5.86
C GLU A 109 11.02 -11.59 5.42
N PHE A 110 11.61 -12.21 4.39
CA PHE A 110 11.24 -13.54 3.95
C PHE A 110 12.45 -14.27 3.36
N LYS A 111 12.79 -15.43 3.92
CA LYS A 111 13.83 -16.35 3.42
C LYS A 111 15.21 -15.68 3.23
N GLY A 112 15.58 -14.77 4.12
CA GLY A 112 16.87 -14.08 4.11
C GLY A 112 16.92 -12.81 3.28
N ASP A 113 15.79 -12.43 2.66
CA ASP A 113 15.64 -11.21 1.86
C ASP A 113 14.62 -10.27 2.49
N LEU A 114 14.84 -8.96 2.37
CA LEU A 114 13.90 -7.93 2.78
C LEU A 114 13.01 -7.55 1.59
N TYR A 115 11.70 -7.64 1.77
CA TYR A 115 10.70 -7.24 0.79
C TYR A 115 10.04 -5.92 1.19
N VAL A 116 9.85 -5.04 0.20
CA VAL A 116 9.14 -3.77 0.36
C VAL A 116 8.02 -3.69 -0.65
N GLY A 117 6.79 -3.48 -0.17
CA GLY A 117 5.64 -3.18 -1.00
C GLY A 117 5.41 -1.68 -1.09
N THR A 118 5.18 -1.16 -2.29
CA THR A 118 4.95 0.28 -2.50
C THR A 118 3.47 0.64 -2.53
N ALA A 119 3.19 1.92 -2.29
CA ALA A 119 1.99 2.58 -2.74
C ALA A 119 2.31 3.39 -4.00
N ALA A 120 1.58 3.13 -5.08
CA ALA A 120 1.77 3.79 -6.36
C ALA A 120 0.70 4.84 -6.62
N GLY A 121 1.13 6.01 -7.05
CA GLY A 121 0.26 7.06 -7.56
C GLY A 121 -0.18 6.80 -9.01
N LEU A 122 -1.09 7.64 -9.49
CA LEU A 122 -1.57 7.72 -10.87
C LEU A 122 -2.16 6.42 -11.44
N MET A 123 -2.64 5.51 -10.57
CA MET A 123 -3.16 4.20 -10.97
C MET A 123 -2.16 3.44 -11.85
N LEU A 124 -0.93 3.27 -11.37
CA LEU A 124 0.11 2.50 -12.06
C LEU A 124 0.30 1.07 -11.49
N GLY A 125 -0.43 0.74 -10.42
CA GLY A 125 -0.25 -0.51 -9.69
C GLY A 125 0.95 -0.46 -8.75
N CYS A 126 0.82 -1.08 -7.58
CA CYS A 126 1.90 -1.19 -6.60
C CYS A 126 3.07 -2.02 -7.13
N GLN A 127 4.25 -1.76 -6.58
CA GLN A 127 5.45 -2.52 -6.88
C GLN A 127 5.88 -3.31 -5.64
N LEU A 128 6.65 -4.37 -5.88
CA LEU A 128 7.38 -5.09 -4.83
C LEU A 128 8.86 -5.03 -5.16
N TRP A 129 9.67 -4.73 -4.15
CA TRP A 129 11.12 -4.65 -4.23
C TRP A 129 11.73 -5.62 -3.23
N ARG A 130 12.84 -6.24 -3.61
CA ARG A 130 13.56 -7.23 -2.81
C ARG A 130 15.00 -6.77 -2.61
N TYR A 131 15.49 -6.93 -1.38
CA TYR A 131 16.87 -6.67 -1.00
C TYR A 131 17.49 -7.91 -0.38
N ASN A 132 18.56 -8.42 -0.98
CA ASN A 132 19.28 -9.61 -0.50
C ASN A 132 20.37 -9.30 0.54
N GLY A 133 20.50 -8.04 0.94
CA GLY A 133 21.59 -7.56 1.82
C GLY A 133 22.70 -6.84 1.09
N THR A 134 22.71 -6.85 -0.25
CA THR A 134 23.70 -6.13 -1.07
C THR A 134 23.08 -5.35 -2.22
N THR A 135 22.04 -5.90 -2.88
CA THR A 135 21.41 -5.31 -4.05
C THR A 135 19.89 -5.27 -3.92
N TRP A 136 19.29 -4.22 -4.49
CA TRP A 136 17.85 -4.08 -4.65
C TRP A 136 17.43 -4.53 -6.05
N GLU A 137 16.34 -5.27 -6.11
CA GLU A 137 15.74 -5.75 -7.35
C GLU A 137 14.23 -5.57 -7.32
N LYS A 138 13.66 -5.13 -8.45
CA LYS A 138 12.21 -5.10 -8.62
C LYS A 138 11.72 -6.53 -8.82
N VAL A 139 10.77 -6.96 -7.98
CA VAL A 139 10.17 -8.30 -8.09
C VAL A 139 9.26 -8.36 -9.31
N VAL A 140 9.39 -9.41 -10.11
CA VAL A 140 8.49 -9.66 -11.24
C VAL A 140 7.16 -10.20 -10.71
N LEU A 141 6.13 -9.37 -10.74
CA LEU A 141 4.77 -9.72 -10.34
C LEU A 141 3.97 -10.31 -11.52
N PRO A 142 3.01 -11.24 -11.28
CA PRO A 142 2.10 -11.73 -12.31
C PRO A 142 1.41 -10.59 -13.06
N GLY A 143 1.56 -10.53 -14.38
CA GLY A 143 0.95 -9.48 -15.21
C GLY A 143 1.56 -8.08 -15.06
N GLY A 144 2.65 -7.91 -14.29
CA GLY A 144 3.30 -6.62 -14.05
C GLY A 144 2.84 -5.94 -12.76
N ASP A 145 3.12 -4.63 -12.66
CA ASP A 145 2.81 -3.81 -11.49
C ASP A 145 1.34 -3.92 -11.08
N GLY A 146 1.08 -3.88 -9.77
CA GLY A 146 -0.22 -4.12 -9.18
C GLY A 146 -0.74 -5.53 -9.43
N PHE A 147 0.13 -6.52 -9.61
CA PHE A 147 -0.25 -7.88 -9.98
C PHE A 147 -1.14 -7.92 -11.24
N GLY A 148 -0.77 -7.12 -12.24
CA GLY A 148 -1.50 -6.96 -13.50
C GLY A 148 -2.76 -6.09 -13.42
N SER A 149 -3.04 -5.49 -12.26
CA SER A 149 -4.14 -4.55 -12.07
C SER A 149 -3.61 -3.20 -11.60
N LYS A 150 -3.74 -2.20 -12.46
CA LYS A 150 -3.40 -0.81 -12.15
C LYS A 150 -4.17 -0.21 -10.95
N TRP A 151 -5.28 -0.85 -10.58
CA TRP A 151 -6.12 -0.49 -9.45
C TRP A 151 -5.64 -1.04 -8.12
N ASN A 152 -4.76 -2.06 -8.12
CA ASN A 152 -4.06 -2.50 -6.92
C ASN A 152 -2.98 -1.49 -6.58
N ILE A 153 -3.36 -0.39 -5.95
CA ILE A 153 -2.46 0.74 -5.76
C ILE A 153 -1.49 0.57 -4.58
N TYR A 154 -1.81 -0.27 -3.60
CA TYR A 154 -0.92 -0.59 -2.48
C TYR A 154 -0.67 -2.09 -2.44
N ALA A 155 0.58 -2.48 -2.17
CA ALA A 155 0.87 -3.67 -1.40
C ALA A 155 0.71 -3.27 0.08
N TRP A 156 -0.45 -3.55 0.65
CA TRP A 156 -0.91 -2.88 1.89
C TRP A 156 -0.58 -3.66 3.16
N SER A 157 -0.57 -4.99 3.07
CA SER A 157 -0.15 -5.87 4.14
C SER A 157 0.74 -6.96 3.57
N MET A 158 1.67 -7.44 4.39
CA MET A 158 2.62 -8.48 4.02
C MET A 158 2.96 -9.31 5.25
N GLY A 159 2.98 -10.63 5.10
CA GLY A 159 3.26 -11.55 6.18
C GLY A 159 3.72 -12.91 5.68
N CYS A 160 4.54 -13.59 6.46
CA CYS A 160 5.03 -14.93 6.18
C CYS A 160 4.22 -15.97 6.94
N TYR A 161 3.62 -16.92 6.22
CA TYR A 161 2.81 -18.00 6.81
C TYR A 161 3.08 -19.28 6.05
N ASN A 162 3.27 -20.40 6.77
CA ASN A 162 3.52 -21.72 6.16
C ASN A 162 4.60 -21.67 5.04
N ASN A 163 5.74 -21.06 5.35
CA ASN A 163 6.90 -20.91 4.44
C ASN A 163 6.61 -20.17 3.11
N SER A 164 5.54 -19.36 3.09
CA SER A 164 5.13 -18.55 1.94
C SER A 164 4.93 -17.10 2.35
N LEU A 165 5.25 -16.18 1.45
CA LEU A 165 5.00 -14.75 1.63
C LEU A 165 3.61 -14.41 1.08
N TYR A 166 2.79 -13.75 1.89
CA TYR A 166 1.47 -13.28 1.52
C TYR A 166 1.46 -11.77 1.38
N VAL A 167 0.74 -11.25 0.38
CA VAL A 167 0.57 -9.83 0.13
C VAL A 167 -0.90 -9.50 -0.08
N GLY A 168 -1.43 -8.63 0.77
CA GLY A 168 -2.78 -8.07 0.64
C GLY A 168 -2.73 -6.73 -0.09
N THR A 169 -3.66 -6.50 -1.02
CA THR A 169 -3.69 -5.26 -1.80
C THR A 169 -4.73 -4.26 -1.29
N LEU A 170 -4.54 -2.98 -1.64
CA LEU A 170 -5.62 -2.00 -1.75
C LEU A 170 -6.03 -1.88 -3.20
N ASN A 171 -7.30 -2.15 -3.51
CA ASN A 171 -7.86 -2.07 -4.84
C ASN A 171 -8.92 -0.97 -4.93
N PHE A 172 -8.72 0.00 -5.83
CA PHE A 172 -9.66 1.12 -6.06
C PHE A 172 -10.68 0.87 -7.18
N LYS A 173 -10.72 -0.34 -7.76
CA LYS A 173 -11.63 -0.66 -8.85
C LYS A 173 -13.08 -0.69 -8.32
N PRO A 174 -14.03 0.09 -8.88
CA PRO A 174 -15.38 0.22 -8.30
C PRO A 174 -16.19 -1.08 -8.19
N ASP A 175 -15.92 -2.07 -9.04
CA ASP A 175 -16.62 -3.36 -9.12
C ASP A 175 -15.82 -4.54 -8.51
N LYS A 176 -14.68 -4.28 -7.84
CA LYS A 176 -13.83 -5.32 -7.24
C LYS A 176 -13.26 -4.87 -5.90
N GLY A 177 -13.13 -5.79 -4.95
CA GLY A 177 -12.43 -5.51 -3.70
C GLY A 177 -10.93 -5.86 -3.76
N CYS A 178 -10.33 -5.98 -2.59
CA CYS A 178 -8.93 -6.33 -2.39
C CYS A 178 -8.59 -7.71 -2.95
N GLN A 179 -7.29 -7.91 -3.15
CA GLN A 179 -6.75 -9.20 -3.57
C GLN A 179 -5.74 -9.70 -2.55
N LEU A 180 -5.59 -11.02 -2.49
CA LEU A 180 -4.57 -11.68 -1.71
C LEU A 180 -3.70 -12.53 -2.64
N TRP A 181 -2.39 -12.36 -2.51
CA TRP A 181 -1.39 -13.04 -3.33
C TRP A 181 -0.42 -13.82 -2.43
N ARG A 182 -0.02 -15.00 -2.88
CA ARG A 182 0.93 -15.87 -2.17
C ARG A 182 2.13 -16.18 -3.06
N TYR A 183 3.32 -15.99 -2.52
CA TYR A 183 4.58 -16.40 -3.11
C TYR A 183 5.16 -17.59 -2.33
N ASN A 184 5.40 -18.71 -3.01
CA ASN A 184 5.95 -19.91 -2.37
C ASN A 184 7.49 -19.94 -2.36
N GLY A 185 8.16 -18.89 -2.82
CA GLY A 185 9.62 -18.86 -3.06
C GLY A 185 10.03 -19.13 -4.50
N TRP A 186 9.09 -19.48 -5.37
CA TRP A 186 9.35 -19.68 -6.80
C TRP A 186 8.34 -18.91 -7.68
N GLN A 187 7.06 -19.03 -7.38
CA GLN A 187 5.98 -18.44 -8.16
C GLN A 187 4.93 -17.76 -7.28
N TRP A 188 4.25 -16.79 -7.88
CA TRP A 188 3.12 -16.09 -7.29
C TRP A 188 1.79 -16.72 -7.68
N PHE A 189 0.89 -16.81 -6.73
CA PHE A 189 -0.48 -17.28 -6.92
C PHE A 189 -1.45 -16.24 -6.40
N LYS A 190 -2.50 -15.97 -7.17
CA LYS A 190 -3.68 -15.29 -6.65
C LYS A 190 -4.45 -16.26 -5.77
N ILE A 191 -4.75 -15.87 -4.54
CA ILE A 191 -5.59 -16.67 -3.65
C ILE A 191 -7.05 -16.54 -4.08
N SER A 192 -7.75 -17.68 -4.16
CA SER A 192 -9.19 -17.71 -4.39
C SER A 192 -9.90 -17.40 -3.07
N LEU A 193 -10.33 -16.14 -2.92
CA LEU A 193 -11.08 -15.69 -1.75
C LEU A 193 -12.55 -16.15 -1.84
N PRO A 194 -13.22 -16.41 -0.70
CA PRO A 194 -14.67 -16.66 -0.67
C PRO A 194 -15.42 -15.56 -1.44
N GLY A 195 -16.29 -15.91 -2.38
CA GLY A 195 -17.03 -14.92 -3.19
C GLY A 195 -16.21 -14.11 -4.19
N GLY A 196 -14.87 -14.29 -4.24
CA GLY A 196 -13.96 -13.55 -5.12
C GLY A 196 -13.27 -12.36 -4.44
N ASP A 197 -12.66 -11.48 -5.24
CA ASP A 197 -11.94 -10.28 -4.75
C ASP A 197 -12.80 -9.48 -3.75
N GLY A 198 -12.19 -9.05 -2.64
CA GLY A 198 -12.91 -8.41 -1.54
C GLY A 198 -13.70 -9.37 -0.64
N PHE A 199 -13.40 -10.67 -0.66
CA PHE A 199 -14.21 -11.68 0.05
C PHE A 199 -15.68 -11.67 -0.39
N GLY A 200 -15.91 -11.44 -1.68
CA GLY A 200 -17.24 -11.30 -2.27
C GLY A 200 -17.85 -9.91 -2.13
N GLU A 201 -17.28 -9.04 -1.31
CA GLU A 201 -17.75 -7.68 -1.11
C GLU A 201 -16.85 -6.65 -1.79
N ARG A 202 -17.37 -5.99 -2.84
CA ARG A 202 -16.61 -4.98 -3.60
C ARG A 202 -16.12 -3.81 -2.75
N TYR A 203 -16.77 -3.56 -1.62
CA TYR A 203 -16.41 -2.48 -0.70
C TYR A 203 -15.25 -2.84 0.20
N ASN A 204 -14.88 -4.11 0.35
CA ASN A 204 -13.67 -4.56 1.02
C ASN A 204 -12.46 -4.25 0.14
N MET A 205 -12.14 -2.97 -0.01
CA MET A 205 -11.13 -2.48 -0.94
C MET A 205 -9.71 -2.83 -0.49
N GLY A 206 -9.47 -3.04 0.80
CA GLY A 206 -8.16 -3.38 1.34
C GLY A 206 -8.08 -4.68 2.11
N ALA A 207 -7.01 -5.44 1.91
CA ALA A 207 -6.54 -6.41 2.89
C ALA A 207 -5.49 -5.71 3.76
N ARG A 208 -5.93 -5.14 4.88
CA ARG A 208 -5.20 -4.10 5.63
C ARG A 208 -4.21 -4.67 6.64
N SER A 209 -4.57 -5.76 7.29
CA SER A 209 -3.75 -6.46 8.27
C SER A 209 -3.83 -7.96 8.04
N MET A 210 -2.75 -8.66 8.38
CA MET A 210 -2.69 -10.11 8.34
C MET A 210 -1.92 -10.62 9.56
N VAL A 211 -2.37 -11.72 10.15
CA VAL A 211 -1.69 -12.40 11.25
C VAL A 211 -1.89 -13.91 11.15
N GLU A 212 -0.91 -14.68 11.60
CA GLU A 212 -1.07 -16.13 11.72
C GLU A 212 -1.90 -16.42 12.97
N TYR A 213 -2.93 -17.25 12.84
CA TYR A 213 -3.64 -17.73 14.02
C TYR A 213 -4.24 -19.12 13.78
N PRO A 214 -4.11 -20.03 14.76
CA PRO A 214 -3.16 -19.98 15.88
C PRO A 214 -1.71 -19.92 15.40
N GLU A 215 -0.80 -19.51 16.27
CA GLU A 215 0.63 -19.43 15.94
C GLU A 215 1.13 -20.80 15.41
N ASN A 216 1.91 -20.79 14.33
CA ASN A 216 2.44 -21.98 13.65
C ASN A 216 1.37 -22.92 13.04
N SER A 217 0.12 -22.51 12.92
CA SER A 217 -0.94 -23.33 12.32
C SER A 217 -0.93 -23.31 10.78
N GLY A 218 -0.31 -22.31 10.18
CA GLY A 218 -0.49 -21.95 8.77
C GLY A 218 -1.85 -21.30 8.45
N GLY A 219 -2.71 -21.11 9.46
CA GLY A 219 -3.95 -20.36 9.36
C GLY A 219 -3.68 -18.87 9.33
N ILE A 220 -4.37 -18.14 8.45
CA ILE A 220 -4.20 -16.70 8.28
C ILE A 220 -5.50 -16.01 8.62
N VAL A 221 -5.40 -14.98 9.45
CA VAL A 221 -6.46 -14.03 9.73
C VAL A 221 -6.19 -12.75 8.96
N VAL A 222 -7.16 -12.27 8.18
CA VAL A 222 -7.07 -11.05 7.36
C VAL A 222 -8.09 -10.04 7.87
N GLY A 223 -7.62 -8.84 8.22
CA GLY A 223 -8.47 -7.68 8.50
C GLY A 223 -8.68 -6.85 7.24
N THR A 224 -9.93 -6.60 6.87
CA THR A 224 -10.26 -5.80 5.67
C THR A 224 -10.41 -4.31 6.00
N PHE A 225 -10.14 -3.47 5.01
CA PHE A 225 -10.55 -2.07 4.98
C PHE A 225 -11.70 -1.93 4.00
N SER A 226 -12.83 -1.42 4.51
CA SER A 226 -14.08 -1.37 3.76
C SER A 226 -14.56 0.07 3.58
N LEU A 227 -14.88 0.45 2.33
CA LEU A 227 -15.36 1.78 1.99
C LEU A 227 -16.35 1.71 0.81
N ASP A 228 -17.61 2.12 1.05
CA ASP A 228 -18.57 2.36 -0.03
C ASP A 228 -18.40 3.77 -0.60
N VAL A 229 -17.63 3.85 -1.68
CA VAL A 229 -17.34 5.10 -2.39
C VAL A 229 -18.55 5.66 -3.16
N MET A 230 -19.61 4.88 -3.37
CA MET A 230 -20.77 5.27 -4.18
C MET A 230 -21.99 5.66 -3.35
N SER A 231 -22.23 4.98 -2.22
CA SER A 231 -23.37 5.30 -1.35
C SER A 231 -23.01 6.19 -0.16
N PHE A 232 -21.71 6.46 0.06
CA PHE A 232 -21.19 7.34 1.12
C PHE A 232 -21.66 7.00 2.53
N ARG A 233 -22.21 5.81 2.73
CA ARG A 233 -22.57 5.27 4.04
C ARG A 233 -21.36 4.52 4.56
N CYS A 234 -20.81 4.98 5.69
CA CYS A 234 -19.94 4.13 6.50
C CYS A 234 -20.77 2.94 6.94
N PHE A 235 -20.57 1.78 6.32
CA PHE A 235 -21.02 0.52 6.87
C PHE A 235 -19.80 -0.28 7.31
N ASN A 236 -19.79 -0.58 8.62
CA ASN A 236 -19.36 -1.85 9.22
C ASN A 236 -17.89 -2.09 9.60
N GLY A 237 -17.06 -1.05 9.74
CA GLY A 237 -15.71 -1.26 10.31
C GLY A 237 -14.86 -2.23 9.48
N CYS A 238 -13.91 -2.91 10.13
CA CYS A 238 -13.06 -3.92 9.51
C CYS A 238 -13.72 -5.30 9.63
N GLU A 239 -13.74 -6.09 8.56
CA GLU A 239 -14.09 -7.52 8.67
C GLU A 239 -12.87 -8.35 8.99
N VAL A 240 -13.06 -9.46 9.69
CA VAL A 240 -11.99 -10.39 10.07
C VAL A 240 -12.28 -11.76 9.45
N TRP A 241 -11.38 -12.20 8.58
CA TRP A 241 -11.52 -13.44 7.82
C TRP A 241 -10.45 -14.43 8.24
N MET A 242 -10.84 -15.66 8.59
CA MET A 242 -9.91 -16.70 9.01
C MET A 242 -9.97 -17.89 8.08
N ASN A 243 -8.80 -18.33 7.58
CA ASN A 243 -8.68 -19.64 6.96
C ASN A 243 -8.18 -20.66 7.99
N MET A 244 -9.03 -21.62 8.34
CA MET A 244 -8.66 -22.73 9.23
C MET A 244 -7.98 -23.82 8.40
N PRO A 245 -6.77 -24.29 8.76
CA PRO A 245 -6.27 -25.56 8.24
C PRO A 245 -7.23 -26.67 8.66
N PHE A 246 -7.62 -27.56 7.75
CA PHE A 246 -8.39 -28.75 8.07
C PHE A 246 -7.60 -29.61 9.07
N ASN A 247 -7.85 -29.41 10.37
CA ASN A 247 -7.64 -30.33 11.50
C ASN A 247 -7.83 -29.56 12.81
N TYR A 248 -9.09 -29.29 13.15
CA TYR A 248 -9.51 -29.19 14.54
C TYR A 248 -10.72 -30.12 14.67
N ASN A 249 -10.44 -31.36 15.11
CA ASN A 249 -11.46 -32.21 15.73
C ASN A 249 -11.68 -31.74 17.17
#